data_AF-A0A1D6PJT4-F1
#
_entry.id   AF-A0A1D6PJT4-F1
#
_cell.length_a   1.000
_cell.length_b   1.000
_cell.length_c   1.000
_cell.angle_alpha   90.00
_cell.angle_beta   90.00
_cell.angle_gamma   90.00
#
_symmetry.space_group_name_H-M   'P 1'
#
loop_
_entity.id
_entity.type
_entity.pdbx_description
1 polymer ?
#
loop_
_entity_poly.entity_id
_entity_poly.type
_entity_poly.pdbx_seq_one_letter_code
_entity_poly.pdbx_strand_id
1 'polypeptide(L)'
;MSRKIRLSCENSLAKRHPIYKCNEVQADVAWKFLNIMRTYLESLCSDLRFHTITNVQSNNDRVSLLLKDSFIDSFPSNDRPFIKLFVETQMFSVLSDSRLSSFENERT
;
A
#
# COMPACT_ATOMS: atom_id res chain seq x y z
N MET A 1 6.92 48.47 16.98
CA MET A 1 5.99 47.83 17.93
C MET A 1 4.89 47.06 17.18
N SER A 2 5.26 46.06 16.34
CA SER A 2 4.30 45.47 15.38
C SER A 2 4.32 43.94 15.28
N ARG A 3 5.12 43.23 16.11
CA ARG A 3 5.15 41.75 16.10
C ARG A 3 4.15 41.10 17.06
N LYS A 4 3.63 41.82 18.07
CA LYS A 4 2.67 41.25 19.07
C LYS A 4 1.23 41.15 18.57
N ILE A 5 0.85 41.88 17.52
CA ILE A 5 -0.55 41.93 17.06
C ILE A 5 -0.88 40.72 16.17
N ARG A 6 0.12 40.18 15.46
CA ARG A 6 -0.08 39.10 14.48
C ARG A 6 -0.38 37.74 15.12
N LEU A 7 0.19 37.44 16.30
CA LEU A 7 -0.13 36.22 17.07
C LEU A 7 -1.53 36.22 17.70
N SER A 8 -2.13 37.39 17.94
CA SER A 8 -3.48 37.48 18.54
C SER A 8 -4.58 37.18 17.51
N CYS A 9 -4.31 37.43 16.22
CA CYS A 9 -5.26 37.23 15.13
C CYS A 9 -5.36 35.76 14.67
N GLU A 10 -4.31 34.96 14.84
CA GLU A 10 -4.37 33.50 14.56
C GLU A 10 -5.30 32.75 15.52
N ASN A 11 -5.46 33.24 16.76
CA ASN A 11 -6.37 32.66 17.74
C ASN A 11 -7.85 32.89 17.43
N SER A 12 -8.20 33.93 16.65
CA SER A 12 -9.60 34.23 16.30
C SER A 12 -10.07 33.45 15.07
N LEU A 13 -9.18 33.15 14.12
CA LEU A 13 -9.48 32.34 12.94
C LEU A 13 -9.65 30.84 13.28
N ALA A 14 -8.89 30.34 14.27
CA ALA A 14 -9.02 28.97 14.77
C ALA A 14 -10.38 28.68 15.46
N LYS A 15 -11.13 29.71 15.85
CA LYS A 15 -12.49 29.55 16.41
C LYS A 15 -13.57 29.37 15.33
N ARG A 16 -13.30 29.72 14.07
CA ARG A 16 -14.30 29.73 13.00
C ARG A 16 -14.51 28.34 12.35
N HIS A 17 -13.51 27.47 12.47
CA HIS A 17 -13.58 26.07 12.05
C HIS A 17 -12.97 25.20 13.15
N PRO A 18 -13.75 24.32 13.83
CA PRO A 18 -13.18 23.35 14.74
C PRO A 18 -12.17 22.50 13.95
N ILE A 19 -10.89 22.59 14.28
CA ILE A 19 -9.91 21.62 13.81
C ILE A 19 -10.24 20.34 14.56
N TYR A 20 -10.81 19.36 13.86
CA TYR A 20 -11.13 18.07 14.43
C TYR A 20 -9.85 17.44 15.00
N LYS A 21 -9.82 17.26 16.33
CA LYS A 21 -8.73 16.59 17.02
C LYS A 21 -9.12 15.12 17.19
N CYS A 22 -8.42 14.23 16.49
CA CYS A 22 -8.56 12.79 16.68
C CYS A 22 -8.30 12.46 18.16
N ASN A 23 -9.24 11.77 18.80
CA ASN A 23 -9.06 11.30 20.17
C ASN A 23 -8.33 9.94 20.19
N GLU A 24 -7.78 9.57 21.35
CA GLU A 24 -6.98 8.34 21.47
C GLU A 24 -7.77 7.08 21.12
N VAL A 25 -9.07 7.04 21.45
CA VAL A 25 -9.94 5.91 21.12
C VAL A 25 -10.13 5.78 19.61
N GLN A 26 -10.34 6.89 18.90
CA GLN A 26 -10.48 6.92 17.44
C GLN A 26 -9.18 6.53 16.75
N ALA A 27 -8.03 6.99 17.26
CA ALA A 27 -6.72 6.59 16.77
C ALA A 27 -6.50 5.09 16.94
N ASP A 28 -6.83 4.52 18.11
CA ASP A 28 -6.71 3.09 18.39
C ASP A 28 -7.61 2.23 17.47
N VAL A 29 -8.89 2.60 17.32
CA VAL A 29 -9.80 1.87 16.44
C VAL A 29 -9.36 1.96 14.98
N ALA A 30 -8.94 3.14 14.51
CA ALA A 30 -8.43 3.30 13.16
C ALA A 30 -7.17 2.46 12.93
N TRP A 31 -6.26 2.42 13.91
CA TRP A 31 -5.06 1.60 13.84
C TRP A 31 -5.39 0.11 13.75
N LYS A 32 -6.33 -0.39 14.57
CA LYS A 32 -6.79 -1.78 14.51
C LYS A 32 -7.40 -2.13 13.15
N PHE A 33 -8.25 -1.25 12.62
CA PHE A 33 -8.83 -1.44 11.28
C PHE A 33 -7.74 -1.48 10.21
N LEU A 34 -6.81 -0.53 10.21
CA LEU A 34 -5.70 -0.49 9.26
C LEU A 34 -4.84 -1.75 9.36
N ASN A 35 -4.59 -2.27 10.57
CA ASN A 35 -3.83 -3.49 10.75
C ASN A 35 -4.54 -4.70 10.12
N ILE A 36 -5.85 -4.86 10.35
CA ILE A 36 -6.65 -5.93 9.73
C ILE A 36 -6.62 -5.82 8.20
N MET A 37 -6.87 -4.62 7.67
CA MET A 37 -6.86 -4.37 6.23
C MET A 37 -5.48 -4.66 5.62
N ARG A 38 -4.42 -4.24 6.30
CA ARG A 38 -3.04 -4.50 5.85
C ARG A 38 -2.75 -5.98 5.82
N THR A 39 -3.03 -6.71 6.90
CA THR A 39 -2.80 -8.16 6.97
C THR A 39 -3.60 -8.90 5.90
N TYR A 40 -4.85 -8.50 5.65
CA TYR A 40 -5.67 -9.07 4.58
C TYR A 40 -5.03 -8.83 3.20
N LEU A 41 -4.67 -7.59 2.85
CA LEU A 41 -4.08 -7.27 1.56
C LEU A 41 -2.71 -7.95 1.37
N GLU A 42 -1.90 -8.04 2.43
CA GLU A 42 -0.64 -8.78 2.42
C GLU A 42 -0.87 -10.28 2.17
N SER A 43 -1.92 -10.87 2.75
CA SER A 43 -2.26 -12.29 2.53
C SER A 43 -2.62 -12.59 1.08
N LEU A 44 -3.33 -11.68 0.40
CA LEU A 44 -3.65 -11.81 -1.03
C LEU A 44 -2.38 -11.84 -1.90
N CYS A 45 -1.30 -11.21 -1.44
CA CYS A 45 -0.05 -11.10 -2.19
C CYS A 45 0.99 -12.16 -1.80
N SER A 46 0.65 -13.10 -0.91
CA SER A 46 1.60 -14.09 -0.39
C SER A 46 2.16 -15.03 -1.47
N ASP A 47 1.33 -15.37 -2.45
CA ASP A 47 1.66 -16.32 -3.53
C ASP A 47 2.20 -15.66 -4.80
N LEU A 48 2.54 -14.36 -4.75
CA LEU A 48 3.00 -13.58 -5.91
C LEU A 48 4.18 -14.24 -6.66
N ARG A 49 5.06 -14.92 -5.92
CA ARG A 49 6.22 -15.64 -6.46
C ARG A 49 5.84 -16.77 -7.41
N PHE A 50 4.75 -17.49 -7.16
CA PHE A 50 4.31 -18.60 -8.03
C PHE A 50 3.77 -18.11 -9.38
N HIS A 51 3.38 -16.84 -9.45
CA HIS A 51 2.87 -16.19 -10.65
C HIS A 51 3.93 -15.31 -11.33
N THR A 52 5.21 -15.49 -10.96
CA THR A 52 6.32 -14.69 -11.47
C THR A 52 7.24 -15.55 -12.33
N ILE A 53 7.66 -15.04 -13.49
CA ILE A 53 8.76 -15.61 -14.27
C ILE A 53 10.01 -14.79 -13.96
N THR A 54 11.06 -15.45 -13.47
CA THR A 54 12.38 -14.82 -13.29
C THR A 54 13.28 -15.18 -14.45
N ASN A 55 13.71 -14.19 -15.23
CA ASN A 55 14.70 -14.36 -16.27
C ASN A 55 16.11 -14.04 -15.72
N VAL A 56 17.06 -14.96 -15.90
CA VAL A 56 18.45 -14.78 -15.49
C VAL A 56 19.26 -14.38 -16.72
N GLN A 57 19.69 -13.12 -16.78
CA GLN A 57 20.49 -12.61 -17.90
C GLN A 57 21.98 -12.93 -17.73
N SER A 58 22.74 -12.89 -18.83
CA SER A 58 24.19 -13.19 -18.87
C SER A 58 25.04 -12.25 -18.00
N ASN A 59 24.51 -11.07 -17.63
CA ASN A 59 25.19 -10.09 -16.80
C ASN A 59 24.92 -10.25 -15.30
N ASN A 60 24.32 -11.39 -14.89
CA ASN A 60 23.86 -11.64 -13.52
C ASN A 60 22.69 -10.75 -13.06
N ASP A 61 22.09 -9.99 -13.98
CA ASP A 61 20.83 -9.29 -13.75
C ASP A 61 19.68 -10.30 -13.83
N ARG A 62 18.92 -10.37 -12.73
CA ARG A 62 17.66 -11.10 -12.68
C ARG A 62 16.55 -10.09 -12.89
N VAL A 63 15.64 -10.37 -13.81
CA VAL A 63 14.43 -9.57 -14.00
C VAL A 63 13.24 -10.46 -13.71
N SER A 64 12.43 -10.08 -12.73
CA SER A 64 11.23 -10.82 -12.36
C SER A 64 9.98 -10.14 -12.94
N LEU A 65 9.20 -10.90 -13.73
CA LEU A 65 7.97 -10.42 -14.36
C LEU A 65 6.75 -11.13 -13.75
N LEU A 66 5.82 -10.36 -13.17
CA LEU A 66 4.54 -10.86 -12.67
C LEU A 66 3.56 -11.12 -13.83
N LEU A 67 3.02 -12.34 -13.90
CA LEU A 67 1.93 -12.71 -14.80
C LEU A 67 0.58 -12.40 -14.15
N LYS A 68 0.06 -11.19 -14.39
CA LYS A 68 -1.19 -10.71 -13.77
C LYS A 68 -2.38 -11.66 -13.97
N ASP A 69 -2.59 -12.15 -15.19
CA ASP A 69 -3.74 -13.05 -15.46
C ASP A 69 -3.63 -14.37 -14.70
N SER A 70 -2.42 -14.94 -14.60
CA SER A 70 -2.18 -16.14 -13.80
C SER A 70 -2.47 -15.89 -12.31
N PHE A 71 -2.07 -14.73 -11.80
CA PHE A 71 -2.37 -14.34 -10.42
C PHE A 71 -3.87 -14.10 -10.20
N ILE A 72 -4.58 -13.46 -11.13
CA ILE A 72 -6.04 -13.26 -11.02
C ILE A 72 -6.76 -14.61 -11.05
N ASP A 73 -6.34 -15.53 -11.91
CA ASP A 73 -7.03 -16.81 -12.11
C ASP A 73 -6.80 -17.81 -10.97
N SER A 74 -5.84 -17.56 -10.07
CA SER A 74 -5.65 -18.38 -8.86
C SER A 74 -6.77 -18.19 -7.82
N PHE A 75 -7.49 -17.07 -7.88
CA PHE A 75 -8.59 -16.78 -6.96
C PHE A 75 -9.91 -17.45 -7.37
N PRO A 76 -10.80 -17.74 -6.40
CA PRO A 76 -12.17 -18.18 -6.68
C PRO A 76 -12.88 -17.21 -7.61
N SER A 77 -13.73 -17.71 -8.50
CA SER A 77 -14.40 -16.91 -9.54
C SER A 77 -15.18 -15.70 -8.99
N ASN A 78 -15.73 -15.81 -7.78
CA ASN A 78 -16.46 -14.73 -7.10
C ASN A 78 -15.55 -13.57 -6.67
N ASP A 79 -14.27 -13.84 -6.41
CA ASP A 79 -13.32 -12.83 -5.92
C ASP A 79 -12.56 -12.16 -7.07
N ARG A 80 -12.49 -12.81 -8.23
CA ARG A 80 -11.78 -12.28 -9.42
C ARG A 80 -12.18 -10.86 -9.83
N PRO A 81 -13.47 -10.43 -9.79
CA PRO A 81 -13.82 -9.04 -10.10
C PRO A 81 -13.12 -8.03 -9.19
N PHE A 82 -13.02 -8.33 -7.89
CA PHE A 82 -12.28 -7.50 -6.95
C PHE A 82 -10.78 -7.53 -7.23
N ILE A 83 -10.21 -8.72 -7.44
CA ILE A 83 -8.77 -8.87 -7.70
C ILE A 83 -8.36 -8.15 -8.99
N LYS A 84 -9.19 -8.22 -10.05
CA LYS A 84 -8.97 -7.47 -11.29
C LYS A 84 -8.86 -5.97 -11.07
N LEU A 85 -9.69 -5.39 -10.20
CA LEU A 85 -9.60 -3.97 -9.87
C LEU A 85 -8.39 -3.68 -8.97
N PHE A 86 -8.10 -4.58 -8.02
CA PHE A 86 -7.00 -4.45 -7.08
C PHE A 86 -5.63 -4.41 -7.80
N VAL A 87 -5.38 -5.30 -8.75
CA VAL A 87 -4.10 -5.37 -9.49
C VAL A 87 -3.87 -4.18 -10.43
N GLU A 88 -4.91 -3.39 -10.71
CA GLU A 88 -4.83 -2.16 -11.50
C GLU A 88 -4.60 -0.91 -10.62
N THR A 89 -4.58 -1.07 -9.30
CA THR A 89 -4.28 0.05 -8.40
C THR A 89 -2.79 0.39 -8.41
N GLN A 90 -2.47 1.68 -8.28
CA GLN A 90 -1.08 2.14 -8.12
C GLN A 90 -0.41 1.57 -6.87
N MET A 91 -1.19 1.34 -5.81
CA MET A 91 -0.70 0.72 -4.58
C MET A 91 -0.19 -0.70 -4.85
N PHE A 92 -0.93 -1.49 -5.65
CA PHE A 92 -0.51 -2.83 -6.01
C PHE A 92 0.78 -2.81 -6.83
N SER A 93 0.88 -1.94 -7.86
CA SER A 93 2.10 -1.83 -8.68
C SER A 93 3.35 -1.57 -7.83
N VAL A 94 3.27 -0.61 -6.91
CA VAL A 94 4.41 -0.30 -6.01
C VAL A 94 4.76 -1.48 -5.11
N LEU A 95 3.76 -2.19 -4.59
CA LEU A 95 3.96 -3.35 -3.74
C LEU A 95 4.58 -4.51 -4.52
N SER A 96 4.05 -4.82 -5.70
CA SER A 96 4.52 -5.92 -6.54
C SER A 96 5.97 -5.69 -6.96
N ASP A 97 6.32 -4.47 -7.39
CA ASP A 97 7.68 -4.14 -7.81
C ASP A 97 8.68 -4.28 -6.64
N SER A 98 8.30 -3.83 -5.45
CA SER A 98 9.11 -4.01 -4.25
C SER A 98 9.33 -5.49 -3.91
N ARG A 99 8.33 -6.35 -4.10
CA ARG A 99 8.45 -7.80 -3.88
C ARG A 99 9.29 -8.48 -4.97
N LEU A 100 9.07 -8.13 -6.23
CA LEU A 100 9.83 -8.68 -7.36
C LEU A 100 11.32 -8.35 -7.25
N SER A 101 11.66 -7.12 -6.86
CA SER A 101 13.05 -6.73 -6.59
C SER A 101 13.69 -7.55 -5.47
N SER A 102 12.92 -7.99 -4.46
CA SER A 102 13.45 -8.88 -3.42
C SER A 102 13.82 -10.26 -3.95
N PHE A 103 13.09 -10.78 -4.95
CA PHE A 103 13.39 -12.07 -5.58
C PHE A 103 14.65 -12.01 -6.45
N GLU A 104 14.93 -10.85 -7.04
CA GLU A 104 16.16 -10.62 -7.81
C GLU A 104 17.40 -10.62 -6.91
N ASN A 105 17.24 -10.15 -5.67
CA ASN A 105 18.33 -10.03 -4.68
C ASN A 105 18.54 -11.29 -3.82
N GLU A 106 17.66 -12.30 -3.89
CA GLU A 106 17.87 -13.58 -3.21
C GLU A 106 19.02 -14.36 -3.87
N ARG A 107 20.19 -14.30 -3.23
CA ARG A 107 21.32 -15.18 -3.52
C ARG A 107 20.98 -16.59 -3.00
N THR A 108 20.61 -17.49 -3.90
CA THR A 108 20.75 -18.94 -3.71
C THR A 108 22.21 -19.31 -3.48
#